data_AF-A0AAE8I714-F1
#
_entry.id   AF-A0AAE8I714-F1
#
_cell.length_a   1.000
_cell.length_b   1.000
_cell.length_c   1.000
_cell.angle_alpha   90.00
_cell.angle_beta   90.00
_cell.angle_gamma   90.00
#
_symmetry.space_group_name_H-M   'P 1'
#
loop_
_entity.id
_entity.type
_entity.pdbx_description
1 polymer ?
#
loop_
_entity_poly.entity_id
_entity_poly.type
_entity_poly.pdbx_seq_one_letter_code
_entity_poly.pdbx_strand_id
1 'polypeptide(L)'
;MMIGRASGLILVAAAGLSPGSAQAGFYSGEALLESCTVDRTDKAFFEKSYECVGYVAGAVDAFNTTREVNGLKSCIPADVTLNQLKGATVDYLRANPDKRAQSASALVFTATRQAWPCPKAKARPGTKKKRN
;
A
#
# COMPACT_ATOMS: atom_id res chain seq x y z
N MET A 1 -7.24 30.67 65.31
CA MET A 1 -7.21 29.20 65.11
C MET A 1 -8.41 28.89 64.22
N MET A 2 -8.36 28.35 63.00
CA MET A 2 -7.37 27.62 62.21
C MET A 2 -7.67 27.87 60.72
N ILE A 3 -6.61 27.83 59.90
CA ILE A 3 -6.62 27.86 58.43
C ILE A 3 -7.09 26.50 57.91
N GLY A 4 -7.94 26.47 56.87
CA GLY A 4 -8.29 25.23 56.16
C GLY A 4 -8.50 25.49 54.66
N ARG A 5 -7.42 25.35 53.87
CA ARG A 5 -7.42 25.47 52.40
C ARG A 5 -8.00 24.18 51.81
N ALA A 6 -8.93 24.30 50.87
CA ALA A 6 -9.28 23.22 49.95
C ALA A 6 -9.34 23.77 48.53
N SER A 7 -8.16 23.90 47.90
CA SER A 7 -8.04 24.09 46.46
C SER A 7 -7.81 22.72 45.83
N GLY A 8 -8.87 22.11 45.33
CA GLY A 8 -8.77 20.89 44.52
C GLY A 8 -8.26 21.24 43.12
N LEU A 9 -7.06 20.78 42.76
CA LEU A 9 -6.61 20.75 41.37
C LEU A 9 -7.25 19.54 40.67
N ILE A 10 -8.17 19.80 39.74
CA ILE A 10 -8.64 18.79 38.78
C ILE A 10 -7.61 18.73 37.65
N LEU A 11 -6.75 17.71 37.68
CA LEU A 11 -5.90 17.34 36.54
C LEU A 11 -6.77 16.63 35.49
N VAL A 12 -7.19 17.37 34.46
CA VAL A 12 -7.78 16.77 33.25
C VAL A 12 -6.63 16.14 32.46
N ALA A 13 -6.45 14.83 32.59
CA ALA A 13 -5.54 14.06 31.75
C ALA A 13 -6.08 14.06 30.31
N ALA A 14 -5.52 14.91 29.46
CA ALA A 14 -5.72 14.85 28.02
C ALA A 14 -5.05 13.57 27.48
N ALA A 15 -5.75 12.44 27.58
CA ALA A 15 -5.37 11.21 26.90
C ALA A 15 -5.42 11.48 25.39
N GLY A 16 -4.23 11.64 24.79
CA GLY A 16 -4.06 11.97 23.39
C GLY A 16 -4.74 10.94 22.49
N LEU A 17 -5.78 11.37 21.78
CA LEU A 17 -6.24 10.69 20.58
C LEU A 17 -5.10 10.76 19.57
N SER A 18 -4.26 9.73 19.54
CA SER A 18 -3.31 9.55 18.45
C SER A 18 -4.15 9.28 17.20
N PRO A 19 -4.09 10.10 16.14
CA PRO A 19 -4.79 9.79 14.91
C PRO A 19 -4.25 8.45 14.40
N GLY A 20 -5.09 7.41 14.52
CA GLY A 20 -4.82 6.14 13.86
C GLY A 20 -4.73 6.39 12.37
N SER A 21 -3.73 5.80 11.72
CA SER A 21 -3.63 5.87 10.26
C SER A 21 -4.93 5.32 9.66
N ALA A 22 -5.67 6.16 8.94
CA ALA A 22 -6.87 5.75 8.24
C ALA A 22 -6.48 4.89 7.04
N GLN A 23 -6.54 3.57 7.19
CA GLN A 23 -6.24 2.62 6.13
C GLN A 23 -7.52 2.39 5.31
N ALA A 24 -7.60 2.97 4.11
CA ALA A 24 -8.70 2.71 3.17
C ALA A 24 -8.54 1.39 2.37
N GLY A 25 -7.51 0.60 2.67
CA GLY A 25 -7.23 -0.67 1.97
C GLY A 25 -7.86 -1.87 2.66
N PHE A 26 -8.35 -2.83 1.88
CA PHE A 26 -8.91 -4.10 2.40
C PHE A 26 -7.90 -4.94 3.19
N TYR A 27 -6.62 -4.83 2.85
CA TYR A 27 -5.53 -5.57 3.50
C TYR A 27 -4.40 -4.61 3.88
N SER A 28 -3.71 -4.92 4.98
CA SER A 28 -2.39 -4.38 5.28
C SER A 28 -1.30 -5.15 4.53
N GLY A 29 -0.13 -4.55 4.37
CA GLY A 29 1.04 -5.26 3.85
C GLY A 29 1.41 -6.50 4.67
N GLU A 30 1.20 -6.48 5.98
CA GLU A 30 1.44 -7.64 6.85
C GLU A 30 0.48 -8.80 6.51
N ALA A 31 -0.82 -8.51 6.40
CA ALA A 31 -1.81 -9.52 6.03
C ALA A 31 -1.54 -10.10 4.64
N LEU A 32 -1.16 -9.26 3.67
CA LEU A 32 -0.79 -9.74 2.34
C LEU A 32 0.48 -10.61 2.37
N LEU A 33 1.50 -10.23 3.15
CA LEU A 33 2.73 -11.01 3.28
C LEU A 33 2.44 -12.40 3.85
N GLU A 34 1.59 -12.48 4.88
CA GLU A 34 1.14 -13.75 5.46
C GLU A 34 0.48 -14.64 4.40
N SER A 35 -0.51 -14.12 3.66
CA SER A 35 -1.18 -14.86 2.58
C SER A 35 -0.20 -15.30 1.48
N CYS A 36 0.77 -14.47 1.14
CA CYS A 36 1.74 -14.78 0.09
C CYS A 36 2.83 -15.79 0.48
N THR A 37 3.05 -15.98 1.78
CA THR A 37 4.15 -16.81 2.32
C THR A 37 3.67 -17.99 3.16
N VAL A 38 2.37 -18.29 3.12
CA VAL A 38 1.76 -19.48 3.72
C VAL A 38 2.54 -20.75 3.36
N ASP A 39 2.75 -21.61 4.35
CA ASP A 39 3.46 -22.87 4.16
C ASP A 39 2.61 -23.87 3.35
N ARG A 40 3.27 -24.70 2.54
CA ARG A 40 2.60 -25.70 1.68
C ARG A 40 1.83 -26.77 2.46
N THR A 41 2.21 -27.00 3.71
CA THR A 41 1.55 -27.96 4.60
C THR A 41 0.35 -27.36 5.34
N ASP A 42 0.15 -26.04 5.26
CA ASP A 42 -1.00 -25.37 5.85
C ASP A 42 -2.29 -25.76 5.09
N LYS A 43 -3.37 -26.00 5.83
CA LYS A 43 -4.68 -26.36 5.25
C LYS A 43 -5.25 -25.22 4.40
N ALA A 44 -4.92 -23.98 4.73
CA ALA A 44 -5.32 -22.79 3.98
C ALA A 44 -4.36 -22.45 2.83
N PHE A 45 -3.33 -23.27 2.57
CA PHE A 45 -2.31 -22.98 1.56
C PHE A 45 -2.89 -22.55 0.21
N PHE A 46 -3.87 -23.30 -0.30
CA PHE A 46 -4.49 -23.00 -1.59
C PHE A 46 -5.25 -21.68 -1.55
N GLU A 47 -6.14 -21.48 -0.57
CA GLU A 47 -6.94 -20.27 -0.42
C GLU A 47 -6.06 -19.02 -0.29
N LYS A 48 -5.12 -19.03 0.66
CA LYS A 48 -4.16 -17.94 0.92
C LYS A 48 -3.25 -17.68 -0.29
N SER A 49 -2.83 -18.73 -1.00
CA SER A 49 -2.03 -18.57 -2.23
C SER A 49 -2.81 -17.88 -3.34
N TYR A 50 -4.09 -18.24 -3.54
CA TYR A 50 -4.96 -17.61 -4.53
C TYR A 50 -5.33 -16.17 -4.13
N GLU A 51 -5.61 -15.93 -2.86
CA GLU A 51 -5.82 -14.60 -2.29
C GLU A 51 -4.61 -13.69 -2.57
N CYS A 52 -3.39 -14.17 -2.30
CA CYS A 52 -2.16 -13.43 -2.59
C CYS A 52 -2.03 -13.05 -4.07
N VAL A 53 -2.08 -14.03 -4.98
CA VAL A 53 -1.85 -13.74 -6.40
C VAL A 53 -2.99 -12.92 -6.99
N GLY A 54 -4.24 -13.14 -6.56
CA GLY A 54 -5.40 -12.37 -6.98
C GLY A 54 -5.34 -10.92 -6.51
N TYR A 55 -4.94 -10.69 -5.25
CA TYR A 55 -4.78 -9.34 -4.72
C TYR A 55 -3.66 -8.57 -5.43
N VAL A 56 -2.50 -9.22 -5.64
CA VAL A 56 -1.36 -8.61 -6.36
C VAL A 56 -1.74 -8.28 -7.80
N ALA A 57 -2.38 -9.21 -8.51
CA ALA A 57 -2.86 -8.99 -9.87
C ALA A 57 -3.83 -7.80 -9.94
N GLY A 58 -4.87 -7.79 -9.10
CA GLY A 58 -5.87 -6.73 -9.08
C GLY A 58 -5.29 -5.35 -8.77
N ALA A 59 -4.35 -5.26 -7.82
CA ALA A 59 -3.68 -4.00 -7.50
C ALA A 59 -2.82 -3.49 -8.67
N VAL A 60 -2.11 -4.39 -9.35
CA VAL A 60 -1.29 -4.07 -10.53
C VAL A 60 -2.15 -3.66 -11.73
N ASP A 61 -3.25 -4.36 -11.98
CA ASP A 61 -4.19 -4.03 -13.06
C ASP A 61 -4.89 -2.69 -12.82
N ALA A 62 -5.31 -2.41 -11.58
CA ALA A 62 -5.85 -1.10 -11.22
C ALA A 62 -4.83 0.02 -11.46
N PHE A 63 -3.56 -0.22 -11.13
CA PHE A 63 -2.47 0.72 -11.41
C PHE A 63 -2.25 0.92 -12.91
N ASN A 64 -2.14 -0.14 -13.70
CA ASN A 64 -1.92 -0.06 -15.14
C ASN A 64 -3.12 0.58 -15.86
N THR A 65 -4.34 0.22 -15.47
CA THR A 65 -5.58 0.83 -15.98
C THR A 65 -5.59 2.33 -15.68
N THR A 66 -5.24 2.73 -14.46
CA THR A 66 -5.13 4.15 -14.08
C THR A 66 -4.10 4.89 -14.94
N ARG A 67 -2.97 4.25 -15.28
CA ARG A 67 -1.98 4.84 -16.19
C ARG A 67 -2.53 4.99 -17.60
N GLU A 68 -3.18 3.96 -18.12
CA GLU A 68 -3.74 3.93 -19.45
C GLU A 68 -4.78 5.05 -19.66
N VAL A 69 -5.73 5.19 -18.73
CA VAL A 69 -6.74 6.27 -18.79
C VAL A 69 -6.13 7.68 -18.69
N ASN A 70 -4.92 7.79 -18.14
CA ASN A 70 -4.14 9.03 -18.09
C ASN A 70 -3.15 9.19 -19.27
N GLY A 71 -3.20 8.31 -20.28
CA GLY A 71 -2.33 8.35 -21.45
C GLY A 71 -0.87 7.99 -21.18
N LEU A 72 -0.60 7.30 -20.07
CA LEU A 72 0.73 6.85 -19.68
C LEU A 72 0.94 5.38 -20.06
N LYS A 73 2.13 5.03 -20.55
CA LYS A 73 2.49 3.64 -20.85
C LYS A 73 2.66 2.82 -19.58
N SER A 74 2.35 1.51 -19.64
CA SER A 74 2.66 0.55 -18.57
C SER A 74 4.14 0.66 -18.16
N CYS A 75 4.39 0.47 -16.88
CA CYS A 75 5.76 0.33 -16.36
C CYS A 75 6.26 -1.10 -16.51
N ILE A 76 5.32 -2.05 -16.58
CA ILE A 76 5.54 -3.48 -16.54
C ILE A 76 5.66 -4.00 -17.98
N PRO A 77 6.76 -4.66 -18.35
CA PRO A 77 6.90 -5.38 -19.63
C PRO A 77 5.84 -6.46 -19.83
N ALA A 78 5.53 -6.79 -21.09
CA ALA A 78 4.46 -7.72 -21.44
C ALA A 78 4.74 -9.19 -21.07
N ASP A 79 6.01 -9.55 -20.86
CA ASP A 79 6.46 -10.89 -20.48
C ASP A 79 6.56 -11.09 -18.95
N VAL A 80 6.22 -10.07 -18.15
CA VAL A 80 6.16 -10.21 -16.69
C VAL A 80 4.99 -11.10 -16.27
N THR A 81 5.31 -12.10 -15.47
CA THR A 81 4.36 -13.09 -14.96
C THR A 81 3.78 -12.68 -13.59
N LEU A 82 2.63 -13.26 -13.23
CA LEU A 82 2.06 -13.11 -11.89
C LEU A 82 3.01 -13.57 -10.78
N ASN A 83 3.81 -14.62 -11.02
CA ASN A 83 4.80 -15.08 -10.05
C ASN A 83 5.92 -14.07 -9.82
N GLN A 84 6.36 -13.35 -10.86
CA GLN A 84 7.33 -12.26 -10.71
C GLN A 84 6.73 -11.07 -9.95
N LEU A 85 5.47 -10.72 -10.21
CA LEU A 85 4.77 -9.66 -9.48
C LEU A 85 4.59 -10.01 -7.99
N LYS A 86 4.20 -11.26 -7.70
CA LYS A 86 4.17 -11.81 -6.34
C LYS A 86 5.55 -11.71 -5.70
N GLY A 87 6.59 -12.19 -6.38
CA GLY A 87 7.97 -12.18 -5.88
C GLY A 87 8.43 -10.78 -5.50
N ALA A 88 8.32 -9.82 -6.42
CA ALA A 88 8.68 -8.42 -6.17
C ALA A 88 7.91 -7.81 -4.99
N THR A 89 6.63 -8.15 -4.86
CA THR A 89 5.81 -7.71 -3.73
C THR A 89 6.31 -8.28 -2.40
N VAL A 90 6.52 -9.60 -2.33
CA VAL A 90 7.01 -10.28 -1.12
C VAL A 90 8.40 -9.75 -0.72
N ASP A 91 9.30 -9.57 -1.68
CA ASP A 91 10.64 -9.05 -1.43
C ASP A 91 10.60 -7.63 -0.87
N TYR A 92 9.76 -6.76 -1.44
CA TYR A 92 9.57 -5.41 -0.94
C TYR A 92 9.00 -5.40 0.48
N LEU A 93 7.95 -6.20 0.75
CA LEU A 93 7.36 -6.28 2.09
C LEU A 93 8.37 -6.80 3.11
N ARG A 94 9.13 -7.86 2.78
CA ARG A 94 10.19 -8.38 3.64
C ARG A 94 11.24 -7.32 3.98
N ALA A 95 11.67 -6.55 2.99
CA ALA A 95 12.66 -5.49 3.16
C ALA A 95 12.16 -4.23 3.89
N ASN A 96 10.84 -4.05 4.05
CA ASN A 96 10.25 -2.84 4.63
C ASN A 96 9.24 -3.16 5.77
N PRO A 97 9.69 -3.79 6.89
CA PRO A 97 8.79 -4.19 7.99
C PRO A 97 8.02 -3.02 8.63
N ASP A 98 8.65 -1.85 8.72
CA ASP A 98 8.08 -0.61 9.24
C ASP A 98 6.87 -0.11 8.43
N LYS A 99 6.77 -0.49 7.15
CA LYS A 99 5.71 -0.06 6.25
C LYS A 99 4.54 -1.02 6.16
N ARG A 100 4.67 -2.25 6.68
CA ARG A 100 3.66 -3.32 6.45
C ARG A 100 2.31 -3.04 7.10
N ALA A 101 2.23 -2.13 8.05
CA ALA A 101 0.95 -1.65 8.58
C ALA A 101 0.13 -0.85 7.56
N GLN A 102 0.76 -0.31 6.51
CA GLN A 102 0.10 0.47 5.46
C GLN A 102 -0.77 -0.42 4.55
N SER A 103 -1.58 0.23 3.71
CA SER A 103 -2.40 -0.44 2.70
C SER A 103 -1.57 -1.32 1.76
N ALA A 104 -1.97 -2.58 1.62
CA ALA A 104 -1.29 -3.55 0.76
C ALA A 104 -1.25 -3.09 -0.70
N SER A 105 -2.32 -2.52 -1.25
CA SER A 105 -2.34 -2.03 -2.64
C SER A 105 -1.30 -0.93 -2.89
N ALA A 106 -1.11 -0.01 -1.94
CA ALA A 106 -0.08 1.02 -2.02
C ALA A 106 1.34 0.42 -1.98
N LEU A 107 1.54 -0.62 -1.17
CA LEU A 107 2.82 -1.32 -1.08
C LEU A 107 3.10 -2.17 -2.33
N VAL A 108 2.09 -2.86 -2.89
CA VAL A 108 2.20 -3.57 -4.19
C VAL A 108 2.57 -2.60 -5.30
N PHE A 109 1.91 -1.43 -5.36
CA PHE A 109 2.26 -0.38 -6.30
C PHE A 109 3.70 0.11 -6.15
N THR A 110 4.15 0.31 -4.91
CA THR A 110 5.53 0.74 -4.63
C THR A 110 6.54 -0.32 -5.05
N ALA A 111 6.30 -1.59 -4.68
CA ALA A 111 7.11 -2.74 -5.07
C ALA A 111 7.21 -2.86 -6.60
N THR A 112 6.09 -2.72 -7.29
CA THR A 112 5.99 -2.76 -8.75
C THR A 112 6.85 -1.69 -9.39
N ARG A 113 6.80 -0.45 -8.89
CA ARG A 113 7.62 0.65 -9.41
C ARG A 113 9.10 0.52 -9.10
N GLN A 114 9.44 -0.15 -8.01
CA GLN A 114 10.82 -0.43 -7.65
C GLN A 114 11.41 -1.52 -8.56
N ALA A 115 10.65 -2.58 -8.84
CA ALA A 115 11.09 -3.66 -9.73
C ALA A 115 11.06 -3.26 -11.22
N TRP A 116 10.05 -2.48 -11.63
CA TRP A 116 9.88 -2.00 -13.00
C TRP A 116 9.64 -0.49 -13.04
N PRO A 117 10.71 0.32 -13.10
CA PRO A 117 10.61 1.76 -13.19
C PRO A 117 9.84 2.23 -14.43
N CYS A 118 8.87 3.11 -14.21
CA CYS A 118 8.02 3.62 -15.29
C CYS A 118 8.80 4.49 -16.29
N PRO A 119 8.46 4.43 -17.59
CA PRO A 119 8.98 5.38 -18.57
C PRO A 119 8.65 6.81 -18.16
N LYS A 120 9.60 7.73 -18.35
CA LYS A 120 9.35 9.16 -18.16
C LYS A 120 8.25 9.60 -19.13
N ALA A 121 7.25 10.31 -18.63
CA ALA A 121 6.27 10.94 -19.51
C ALA A 121 6.99 11.91 -20.45
N LYS A 122 6.78 11.80 -21.77
CA LYS A 122 7.20 12.86 -22.68
C LYS A 122 6.35 14.08 -22.35
N ALA A 123 6.99 15.25 -22.19
CA ALA A 123 6.27 16.50 -21.97
C ALA A 123 5.26 16.68 -23.11
N ARG A 124 3.98 16.85 -22.76
CA ARG A 124 2.92 17.13 -23.73
C ARG A 124 3.26 18.51 -24.35
N PRO A 125 3.41 18.64 -25.68
CA PRO A 125 3.60 19.94 -26.31
C PRO A 125 2.45 20.84 -25.85
N GLY A 126 2.81 21.99 -25.25
CA GLY A 126 1.90 22.80 -24.45
C GLY A 126 0.57 23.05 -25.17
N THR A 127 -0.52 22.69 -24.51
CA THR A 127 -1.83 23.24 -24.82
C THR A 127 -1.71 24.75 -24.68
N LYS A 128 -1.57 25.45 -25.82
CA LYS A 128 -1.76 26.91 -25.87
C LYS A 128 -3.15 27.18 -25.30
N LYS A 129 -3.22 27.58 -24.04
CA LYS A 129 -4.42 28.10 -23.39
C LYS A 129 -4.86 29.28 -24.25
N LYS A 130 -5.89 29.12 -25.08
CA LYS A 130 -6.55 30.25 -25.74
C LYS A 130 -7.08 31.14 -24.60
N ARG A 131 -6.39 32.26 -24.36
CA ARG A 131 -6.97 33.39 -23.65
C ARG A 131 -8.00 33.97 -24.61
N ASN A 132 -9.27 33.87 -24.21
CA ASN A 132 -10.34 34.70 -24.77
C ASN A 132 -10.05 36.17 -24.45
#